data_AF-T0FLN7-F1
#
_entry.id   AF-T0FLN7-F1
#
_cell.length_a   1.000
_cell.length_b   1.000
_cell.length_c   1.000
_cell.angle_alpha   90.00
_cell.angle_beta   90.00
_cell.angle_gamma   90.00
#
_symmetry.space_group_name_H-M   'P 1'
#
loop_
_entity.id
_entity.type
_entity.pdbx_description
1 polymer ?
#
loop_
_entity_poly.entity_id
_entity_poly.type
_entity_poly.pdbx_seq_one_letter_code
_entity_poly.pdbx_strand_id
1 'polypeptide(L)' 'MFLAVEDIDHSKTKARHPQSNGICERFHRTVQDEFYAVAFRKKVYNSIEDLQKDLDQWMILIT' A
#
# COMPACT_ATOMS: atom_id res chain seq x y z
N MET A 1 -18.26 -9.86 11.01
CA MET A 1 -19.42 -10.60 10.47
C MET A 1 -19.74 -10.23 9.01
N PHE A 2 -19.35 -9.05 8.51
CA PHE A 2 -19.55 -8.66 7.10
C PHE A 2 -18.67 -9.42 6.09
N LEU A 3 -17.38 -9.60 6.38
CA LEU A 3 -16.42 -10.26 5.46
C LEU A 3 -16.79 -11.71 5.13
N ALA A 4 -17.35 -12.47 6.08
CA ALA A 4 -17.78 -13.85 5.87
C ALA A 4 -19.09 -13.96 5.08
N VAL A 5 -19.88 -12.89 5.01
CA VAL A 5 -21.10 -12.82 4.18
C VAL A 5 -20.73 -12.58 2.71
N GLU A 6 -19.63 -11.87 2.46
CA GLU A 6 -19.09 -11.59 1.13
C GLU A 6 -18.15 -12.69 0.59
N ASP A 7 -18.13 -13.87 1.23
CA ASP A 7 -17.23 -15.00 0.87
C ASP A 7 -15.72 -14.63 0.89
N ILE A 8 -15.34 -13.65 1.72
CA ILE A 8 -13.95 -13.22 1.87
C ILE A 8 -13.29 -13.99 3.02
N ASP A 9 -12.44 -14.95 2.67
CA ASP A 9 -11.67 -15.75 3.62
C ASP A 9 -10.40 -15.04 4.11
N HIS A 10 -10.14 -15.11 5.41
CA HIS A 10 -8.90 -14.58 6.00
C HIS A 10 -7.77 -15.59 5.86
N SER A 11 -6.77 -15.29 5.03
CA SER A 11 -5.50 -16.03 5.07
C SER A 11 -4.50 -15.33 5.99
N LYS A 12 -3.84 -16.10 6.87
CA LYS A 12 -2.75 -15.59 7.70
C LYS A 12 -1.43 -15.82 6.99
N THR A 13 -0.66 -14.77 6.80
CA THR A 13 0.68 -14.86 6.26
C THR A 13 1.62 -15.48 7.31
N LYS A 14 2.26 -16.60 6.96
CA LYS A 14 3.26 -17.23 7.83
C LYS A 14 4.57 -16.43 7.77
N ALA A 15 5.16 -16.15 8.93
CA ALA A 15 6.47 -15.52 8.99
C ALA A 15 7.50 -16.33 8.17
N ARG A 16 8.35 -15.63 7.41
CA ARG A 16 9.39 -16.22 6.53
C ARG A 16 8.83 -17.10 5.39
N HIS A 17 7.64 -16.79 4.87
CA HIS A 17 7.05 -17.51 3.75
C HIS A 17 7.00 -16.60 2.49
N PRO A 18 8.00 -16.68 1.59
CA PRO A 18 8.20 -15.69 0.52
C PRO A 18 7.03 -15.57 -0.47
N GLN A 19 6.30 -16.66 -0.72
CA GLN A 19 5.15 -16.66 -1.64
C GLN A 19 3.96 -15.87 -1.09
N SER A 20 3.69 -15.94 0.21
CA SER A 20 2.55 -15.28 0.84
C SER A 20 2.90 -13.90 1.39
N ASN A 21 4.15 -13.69 1.84
CA ASN A 21 4.66 -12.37 2.20
C ASN A 21 5.00 -11.50 0.97
N GLY A 22 5.34 -12.13 -0.16
CA GLY A 22 5.93 -11.43 -1.30
C GLY A 22 5.02 -10.42 -1.98
N ILE A 23 3.68 -10.56 -1.90
CA ILE A 23 2.76 -9.56 -2.48
C ILE A 23 2.82 -8.25 -1.68
N CYS A 24 2.68 -8.34 -0.36
CA CYS A 24 2.74 -7.19 0.54
C CYS A 24 4.12 -6.53 0.50
N GLU A 25 5.18 -7.34 0.54
CA GLU A 25 6.57 -6.84 0.47
C GLU A 25 6.88 -6.18 -0.88
N ARG A 26 6.40 -6.72 -2.01
CA ARG A 26 6.55 -6.09 -3.32
C ARG A 26 5.75 -4.80 -3.41
N PHE A 27 4.51 -4.80 -2.96
CA PHE A 27 3.66 -3.61 -2.94
C PHE A 27 4.30 -2.48 -2.12
N HIS A 28 4.75 -2.76 -0.90
CA HIS A 28 5.43 -1.76 -0.07
C HIS A 28 6.70 -1.20 -0.73
N ARG A 29 7.46 -2.04 -1.45
CA ARG A 29 8.63 -1.58 -2.20
C ARG A 29 8.25 -0.66 -3.36
N THR A 30 7.22 -1.02 -4.13
CA THR A 30 6.70 -0.18 -5.22
C THR A 30 6.24 1.18 -4.70
N VAL A 31 5.45 1.21 -3.62
CA VAL A 31 5.01 2.48 -2.99
C VAL A 31 6.22 3.31 -2.52
N GLN A 32 7.24 2.66 -1.95
CA GLN A 32 8.45 3.33 -1.51
C GLN A 32 9.23 3.97 -2.67
N ASP A 33 9.52 3.19 -3.71
CA ASP A 33 10.40 3.58 -4.81
C ASP A 33 9.72 4.56 -5.77
N GLU A 34 8.43 4.36 -6.05
CA GLU A 34 7.70 5.12 -7.06
C GLU A 34 6.93 6.31 -6.48
N PHE A 35 6.35 6.18 -5.29
CA PHE A 35 5.61 7.26 -4.65
C PHE A 35 6.48 8.04 -3.66
N TYR A 36 6.88 7.43 -2.52
CA TYR A 36 7.51 8.19 -1.43
C TYR A 36 8.82 8.85 -1.84
N ALA A 37 9.69 8.14 -2.56
CA ALA A 37 10.98 8.69 -3.02
C ALA A 37 10.81 9.90 -3.96
N VAL A 38 9.68 10.00 -4.68
CA VAL A 38 9.38 11.09 -5.60
C VAL A 38 8.62 12.21 -4.88
N ALA A 39 7.59 11.87 -4.13
CA ALA A 39 6.71 12.78 -3.40
C ALA A 39 7.50 13.69 -2.44
N PHE A 40 8.34 13.09 -1.58
CA PHE A 40 9.11 13.84 -0.58
C PHE A 40 10.25 14.70 -1.18
N ARG A 41 10.61 14.49 -2.45
CA ARG A 41 11.55 15.38 -3.16
C ARG A 41 10.86 16.56 -3.84
N LYS A 42 9.57 16.43 -4.17
CA LYS A 42 8.81 17.42 -4.93
C LYS A 42 7.95 18.34 -4.07
N LYS A 43 7.45 17.84 -2.93
CA LYS A 43 6.49 18.54 -2.08
C LYS A 43 6.84 18.34 -0.61
N VAL A 44 6.77 19.43 0.16
CA VAL A 44 6.82 19.37 1.63
C VAL A 44 5.39 19.23 2.13
N TYR A 45 5.11 18.13 2.82
CA TYR A 45 3.81 17.83 3.40
C TYR A 45 3.72 18.40 4.81
N ASN A 46 2.66 19.17 5.09
CA ASN A 46 2.45 19.80 6.39
C ASN A 46 1.53 18.97 7.31
N SER A 47 0.86 17.95 6.76
CA SER A 47 0.02 17.03 7.53
C SER A 47 -0.05 15.66 6.84
N ILE A 48 -0.48 14.65 7.61
CA ILE A 48 -0.64 13.28 7.09
C ILE A 48 -1.77 13.22 6.07
N GLU A 49 -2.83 14.02 6.26
CA GLU A 49 -3.98 14.06 5.35
C GLU A 49 -3.59 14.59 3.96
N ASP A 50 -2.64 15.52 3.88
CA ASP A 50 -2.12 16.03 2.61
C ASP A 50 -1.28 14.96 1.88
N LEU A 51 -0.51 14.16 2.61
CA LEU A 51 0.22 13.03 2.04
C LEU A 51 -0.75 11.93 1.57
N GLN A 52 -1.80 11.65 2.35
CA GLN A 52 -2.79 10.63 2.02
C GLN A 52 -3.53 10.96 0.73
N LYS A 53 -3.91 12.22 0.50
CA LYS A 53 -4.57 12.65 -0.76
C LYS A 53 -3.72 12.37 -1.99
N ASP A 54 -2.43 12.70 -1.92
CA ASP A 54 -1.51 12.47 -3.03
C ASP A 54 -1.27 10.96 -3.23
N LEU A 55 -1.22 10.18 -2.15
CA LEU A 55 -1.11 8.72 -2.22
C LEU A 55 -2.36 8.10 -2.87
N ASP A 56 -3.56 8.53 -2.47
CA ASP A 56 -4.82 8.04 -3.04
C ASP A 56 -4.91 8.34 -4.55
N GLN A 57 -4.49 9.53 -4.97
CA GLN A 57 -4.40 9.88 -6.39
C GLN A 57 -3.39 9.01 -7.14
N TRP A 58 -2.22 8.77 -6.55
CA TRP A 58 -1.21 7.90 -7.15
C TRP A 58 -1.69 6.45 -7.27
N MET A 59 -2.38 5.94 -6.26
CA MET A 59 -2.97 4.59 -6.26
C MET A 59 -3.97 4.38 -7.42
N ILE A 60 -4.77 5.40 -7.75
CA ILE A 60 -5.68 5.35 -8.91
C ILE A 60 -4.91 5.31 -10.23
N LEU A 61 -3.74 5.95 -10.31
CA LEU A 61 -2.94 6.00 -11.54
C LEU A 61 -2.14 4.71 -11.80
N ILE A 62 -1.83 3.93 -10.76
CA ILE A 62 -1.05 2.68 -10.88
C ILE A 62 -1.93 1.42 -10.93
N THR A 63 -3.24 1.54 -10.68
CA THR A 63 -4.22 0.43 -10.77
C THR A 63 -4.92 0.42 -12.12
#